data_AF-A0A2R6LD85-F1
#
_entry.id   AF-A0A2R6LD85-F1
#
_cell.length_a   1.000
_cell.length_b   1.000
_cell.length_c   1.000
_cell.angle_alpha   90.00
_cell.angle_beta   90.00
_cell.angle_gamma   90.00
#
_symmetry.space_group_name_H-M   'P 1'
#
loop_
_entity.id
_entity.type
_entity.pdbx_description
1 polymer ?
#
loop_
_entity_poly.entity_id
_entity_poly.type
_entity_poly.pdbx_seq_one_letter_code
_entity_poly.pdbx_strand_id
1 'polypeptide(L)'
;MPEDWEGGPFNPGPRDVATPQESWDLSLIYGFNTYPLTPGDSDVFMYEDGSINYYGYVASDDIQEDGLGENQIRSAYERAAQTADVEERRTELAEAFRLIAREQPFGFLAMEDDTIGYTTSYQGPTKPFSSNYDAVTYFKDDESEGHLRSR
;
A
#
# COMPACT_ATOMS: atom_id res chain seq x y z
N MET A 1 -18.12 17.43 -18.48
CA MET A 1 -17.16 16.66 -17.70
C MET A 1 -16.19 17.67 -17.10
N PRO A 2 -15.86 17.64 -15.80
CA PRO A 2 -14.79 18.50 -15.32
C PRO A 2 -13.50 18.09 -16.05
N GLU A 3 -12.95 19.04 -16.77
CA GLU A 3 -11.65 18.99 -17.44
C GLU A 3 -10.52 19.12 -16.39
N ASP A 4 -9.40 18.48 -16.72
CA ASP A 4 -8.02 18.83 -16.31
C ASP A 4 -7.60 18.56 -14.86
N TRP A 5 -7.30 17.30 -14.56
CA TRP A 5 -6.14 17.03 -13.70
C TRP A 5 -5.01 16.51 -14.60
N GLU A 6 -3.87 17.24 -14.60
CA GLU A 6 -2.70 16.86 -15.39
C GLU A 6 -2.09 15.58 -14.82
N GLY A 7 -1.92 14.60 -15.69
CA GLY A 7 -1.38 13.32 -15.29
C GLY A 7 0.10 13.37 -14.94
N GLY A 8 0.45 13.02 -13.70
CA GLY A 8 1.83 12.78 -13.28
C GLY A 8 2.41 11.51 -13.91
N PRO A 9 3.70 11.21 -13.72
CA PRO A 9 4.35 10.02 -14.31
C PRO A 9 3.70 8.69 -13.92
N PHE A 10 2.87 8.69 -12.87
CA PHE A 10 2.25 7.50 -12.29
C PHE A 10 0.71 7.55 -12.28
N ASN A 11 0.14 8.61 -12.84
CA ASN A 11 -1.29 8.74 -13.02
C ASN A 11 -1.55 9.49 -14.34
N PRO A 12 -1.76 8.82 -15.47
CA PRO A 12 -1.69 9.43 -16.81
C PRO A 12 -2.86 10.35 -17.15
N GLY A 13 -3.93 10.33 -16.36
CA GLY A 13 -5.12 11.14 -16.60
C GLY A 13 -6.40 10.32 -16.54
N PRO A 14 -7.50 10.89 -17.04
CA PRO A 14 -8.78 10.20 -17.18
C PRO A 14 -8.68 8.89 -17.98
N ARG A 15 -9.70 8.02 -17.85
CA ARG A 15 -9.68 6.65 -18.37
C ARG A 15 -9.34 6.54 -19.87
N ASP A 16 -9.77 7.49 -20.69
CA ASP A 16 -9.48 7.55 -22.13
C ASP A 16 -8.00 7.84 -22.44
N VAL A 17 -7.29 8.51 -21.53
CA VAL A 17 -5.84 8.74 -21.59
C VAL A 17 -5.05 7.60 -20.97
N ALA A 18 -5.56 7.02 -19.87
CA ALA A 18 -4.95 5.91 -19.14
C ALA A 18 -5.06 4.56 -19.86
N THR A 19 -5.73 4.51 -21.02
CA THR A 19 -5.91 3.27 -21.79
C THR A 19 -4.56 2.79 -22.34
N PRO A 20 -4.19 1.50 -22.14
CA PRO A 20 -2.96 0.94 -22.69
C PRO A 20 -2.88 1.10 -24.22
N GLN A 21 -1.69 1.48 -24.73
CA GLN A 21 -1.45 1.54 -26.18
C GLN A 21 -1.41 0.16 -26.84
N GLU A 22 -1.12 -0.88 -26.05
CA GLU A 22 -1.03 -2.27 -26.49
C GLU A 22 -2.22 -3.07 -25.93
N SER A 23 -2.73 -4.03 -26.69
CA SER A 23 -3.99 -4.76 -26.40
C SER A 23 -3.84 -5.88 -25.36
N TRP A 24 -3.18 -5.62 -24.23
CA TRP A 24 -3.16 -6.59 -23.13
C TRP A 24 -4.38 -6.38 -22.23
N ASP A 25 -5.06 -7.47 -21.89
CA ASP A 25 -6.22 -7.45 -20.99
C ASP A 25 -5.84 -7.52 -19.51
N LEU A 26 -4.60 -7.95 -19.22
CA LEU A 26 -4.07 -8.06 -17.86
C LEU A 26 -2.58 -7.72 -17.88
N SER A 27 -2.16 -6.97 -16.87
CA SER A 27 -0.75 -6.66 -16.71
C SER A 27 -0.33 -6.79 -15.26
N LEU A 28 0.79 -7.47 -15.06
CA LEU A 28 1.39 -7.77 -13.76
C LEU A 28 2.36 -6.66 -13.42
N ILE A 29 1.84 -5.45 -13.18
CA ILE A 29 2.72 -4.29 -13.32
C ILE A 29 3.39 -3.86 -12.01
N TYR A 30 2.81 -4.11 -10.83
CA TYR A 30 3.26 -3.34 -9.66
C TYR A 30 3.36 -4.16 -8.37
N GLY A 31 4.57 -4.17 -7.80
CA GLY A 31 4.75 -4.39 -6.37
C GLY A 31 4.42 -3.10 -5.63
N PHE A 32 3.20 -2.98 -5.13
CA PHE A 32 2.82 -1.86 -4.27
C PHE A 32 3.34 -2.11 -2.87
N ASN A 33 4.33 -1.31 -2.45
CA ASN A 33 4.80 -1.34 -1.07
C ASN A 33 4.04 -0.30 -0.25
N THR A 34 2.80 -0.60 0.10
CA THR A 34 2.19 -0.02 1.30
C THR A 34 2.63 -0.91 2.44
N TYR A 35 3.72 -0.57 3.13
CA TYR A 35 4.05 -1.28 4.36
C TYR A 35 2.78 -1.30 5.23
N PRO A 36 2.41 -2.45 5.83
CA PRO A 36 1.17 -2.59 6.61
C PRO A 36 1.10 -1.66 7.85
N LEU A 37 2.10 -0.82 8.06
CA LEU A 37 2.23 0.11 9.16
C LEU A 37 1.42 1.40 8.95
N THR A 38 1.11 1.78 7.71
CA THR A 38 0.32 2.98 7.39
C THR A 38 -0.80 2.68 6.38
N PRO A 39 -1.84 1.93 6.78
CA PRO A 39 -2.95 1.58 5.89
C PRO A 39 -3.68 2.79 5.28
N GLY A 40 -3.63 3.95 5.93
CA GLY A 40 -4.19 5.20 5.40
C GLY A 40 -3.49 5.70 4.14
N ASP A 41 -2.19 5.45 3.97
CA ASP A 41 -1.39 5.91 2.83
C ASP A 41 -1.68 5.10 1.54
N SER A 42 -2.58 4.12 1.61
CA SER A 42 -3.07 3.39 0.44
C SER A 42 -4.14 4.16 -0.36
N ASP A 43 -4.58 5.31 0.14
CA ASP A 43 -5.52 6.21 -0.51
C ASP A 43 -5.05 6.66 -1.91
N VAL A 44 -3.74 6.87 -2.07
CA VAL A 44 -3.11 7.31 -3.33
C VAL A 44 -3.42 6.41 -4.53
N PHE A 45 -3.78 5.14 -4.30
CA PHE A 45 -4.14 4.15 -5.33
C PHE A 45 -5.63 4.15 -5.68
N MET A 46 -6.46 4.77 -4.82
CA MET A 46 -7.92 4.65 -4.87
C MET A 46 -8.59 5.96 -5.30
N TYR A 47 -7.80 6.99 -5.54
CA TYR A 47 -8.28 8.30 -5.98
C TYR A 47 -8.07 8.45 -7.49
N GLU A 48 -9.08 8.95 -8.19
CA GLU A 48 -9.01 9.19 -9.62
C GLU A 48 -7.86 10.15 -9.96
N ASP A 49 -7.71 11.20 -9.15
CA ASP A 49 -6.64 12.20 -9.14
C ASP A 49 -5.49 11.86 -8.18
N GLY A 50 -5.39 10.61 -7.72
CA GLY A 50 -4.36 10.15 -6.80
C GLY A 50 -2.95 10.26 -7.41
N SER A 51 -1.92 10.22 -6.57
CA SER A 51 -0.54 10.25 -7.10
C SER A 51 -0.16 8.97 -7.87
N ILE A 52 -0.93 7.89 -7.71
CA ILE A 52 -0.72 6.61 -8.39
C ILE A 52 -2.05 6.04 -8.90
N ASN A 53 -2.29 6.08 -10.21
CA ASN A 53 -3.46 5.45 -10.83
C ASN A 53 -3.16 5.08 -12.31
N TYR A 54 -2.15 4.23 -12.48
CA TYR A 54 -1.69 3.74 -13.80
C TYR A 54 -2.78 3.03 -14.63
N TYR A 55 -3.78 2.47 -13.95
CA TYR A 55 -4.81 1.62 -14.53
C TYR A 55 -6.09 2.40 -14.87
N GLY A 56 -6.09 3.73 -14.72
CA GLY A 56 -7.21 4.57 -15.12
C GLY A 56 -8.49 4.27 -14.32
N TYR A 57 -8.32 3.95 -13.04
CA TYR A 57 -9.42 3.75 -12.13
C TYR A 57 -10.24 5.02 -12.02
N VAL A 58 -11.55 4.79 -12.15
CA VAL A 58 -12.63 5.73 -12.00
C VAL A 58 -13.69 4.94 -11.26
N ALA A 59 -14.23 5.49 -10.19
CA ALA A 59 -15.19 4.81 -9.35
C ALA A 59 -16.44 4.43 -10.16
N SER A 60 -16.98 3.24 -9.92
CA SER A 60 -18.25 2.84 -10.52
C SER A 60 -19.42 3.67 -9.98
N ASP A 61 -20.50 3.75 -10.74
CA ASP A 61 -21.71 4.50 -10.37
C ASP A 61 -22.26 4.10 -8.98
N ASP A 62 -22.06 2.83 -8.58
CA ASP A 62 -22.49 2.27 -7.29
C ASP A 62 -21.76 2.86 -6.07
N ILE A 63 -20.61 3.50 -6.29
CA ILE A 63 -19.74 4.08 -5.25
C ILE A 63 -19.31 5.52 -5.56
N GLN A 64 -19.78 6.10 -6.67
CA GLN A 64 -19.30 7.37 -7.23
C GLN A 64 -19.59 8.60 -6.38
N GLU A 65 -20.68 8.60 -5.63
CA GLU A 65 -21.12 9.78 -4.88
C GLU A 65 -21.60 9.36 -3.49
N ASP A 66 -21.01 10.01 -2.48
CA ASP A 66 -21.47 10.02 -1.11
C ASP A 66 -22.31 11.28 -0.84
N GLY A 67 -22.72 11.50 0.41
CA GLY A 67 -23.43 12.73 0.79
C GLY A 67 -22.59 14.01 0.75
N LEU A 68 -21.31 13.94 0.37
CA LEU A 68 -20.32 15.02 0.39
C LEU A 68 -19.82 15.40 -1.02
N GLY A 69 -20.25 14.69 -2.06
CA GLY A 69 -19.84 14.95 -3.45
C GLY A 69 -18.52 14.27 -3.85
N GLU A 70 -18.09 13.28 -3.06
CA GLU A 70 -16.90 12.47 -3.32
C GLU A 70 -17.30 11.01 -3.51
N ASN A 71 -16.43 10.20 -4.12
CA ASN A 71 -16.68 8.76 -4.13
C ASN A 71 -16.57 8.19 -2.70
N GLN A 72 -17.37 7.18 -2.40
CA GLN A 72 -17.53 6.65 -1.05
C GLN A 72 -16.20 6.12 -0.45
N ILE A 73 -15.26 5.68 -1.30
CA ILE A 73 -13.94 5.22 -0.87
C ILE A 73 -13.12 6.40 -0.35
N ARG A 74 -13.06 7.51 -1.09
CA ARG A 74 -12.39 8.75 -0.66
C ARG A 74 -12.93 9.23 0.67
N SER A 75 -14.25 9.33 0.79
CA SER A 75 -14.88 9.80 2.02
C SER A 75 -14.52 8.93 3.23
N ALA A 76 -14.37 7.61 3.05
CA ALA A 76 -13.96 6.71 4.11
C ALA A 76 -12.49 6.93 4.53
N TYR A 77 -11.58 7.14 3.58
CA TYR A 77 -10.19 7.50 3.88
C TYR A 77 -10.09 8.86 4.57
N GLU A 78 -10.85 9.86 4.12
CA GLU A 78 -10.84 11.19 4.72
C GLU A 78 -11.36 11.18 6.16
N ARG A 79 -12.44 10.43 6.43
CA ARG A 79 -12.92 10.22 7.80
C ARG A 79 -11.85 9.52 8.64
N ALA A 80 -11.24 8.46 8.15
CA ALA A 80 -10.16 7.77 8.87
C ALA A 80 -8.98 8.70 9.20
N ALA A 81 -8.59 9.58 8.28
CA ALA A 81 -7.51 10.55 8.48
C ALA A 81 -7.84 11.60 9.56
N GLN A 82 -9.11 11.98 9.69
CA GLN A 82 -9.59 12.97 10.66
C GLN A 82 -9.94 12.38 12.03
N THR A 83 -10.19 11.07 12.11
CA THR A 83 -10.56 10.37 13.35
C THR A 83 -9.35 10.16 14.24
N ALA A 84 -9.38 10.69 15.48
CA ALA A 84 -8.30 10.56 16.45
C ALA A 84 -8.31 9.22 17.21
N ASP A 85 -9.50 8.70 17.51
CA ASP A 85 -9.69 7.43 18.22
C ASP A 85 -9.26 6.24 17.35
N VAL A 86 -8.56 5.29 17.95
CA VAL A 86 -7.95 4.17 17.20
C VAL A 86 -9.00 3.16 16.75
N GLU A 87 -10.00 2.85 17.57
CA GLU A 87 -11.02 1.85 17.19
C GLU A 87 -12.02 2.43 16.20
N GLU A 88 -12.35 3.72 16.34
CA GLU A 88 -13.15 4.45 15.36
C GLU A 88 -12.40 4.55 14.03
N ARG A 89 -11.10 4.90 14.03
CA ARG A 89 -10.28 4.94 12.81
C ARG A 89 -10.20 3.57 12.12
N ARG A 90 -10.10 2.48 12.89
CA ARG A 90 -10.15 1.11 12.35
C ARG A 90 -11.47 0.81 11.67
N THR A 91 -12.58 1.32 12.20
CA THR A 91 -13.91 1.14 11.61
C THR A 91 -14.01 1.87 10.26
N GLU A 92 -13.49 3.10 10.17
CA GLU A 92 -13.46 3.85 8.91
C GLU A 92 -12.55 3.19 7.85
N LEU A 93 -11.36 2.73 8.24
CA LEU A 93 -10.48 1.98 7.33
C LEU A 93 -11.11 0.65 6.88
N ALA A 94 -11.81 -0.05 7.77
CA ALA A 94 -12.53 -1.27 7.42
C ALA A 94 -13.63 -1.00 6.38
N GLU A 95 -14.31 0.14 6.47
CA GLU A 95 -15.29 0.56 5.48
C GLU A 95 -14.64 0.86 4.12
N ALA A 96 -13.53 1.59 4.10
CA ALA A 96 -12.75 1.82 2.88
C ALA A 96 -12.36 0.49 2.21
N PHE A 97 -11.81 -0.46 2.98
CA PHE A 97 -11.43 -1.78 2.45
C PHE A 97 -12.61 -2.63 2.01
N ARG A 98 -13.77 -2.52 2.67
CA ARG A 98 -15.01 -3.18 2.22
C ARG A 98 -15.45 -2.65 0.86
N LEU A 99 -15.40 -1.34 0.64
CA LEU A 99 -15.75 -0.70 -0.63
C LEU A 99 -14.74 -1.08 -1.73
N ILE A 100 -13.44 -1.04 -1.44
CA ILE A 100 -12.39 -1.49 -2.37
C ILE A 100 -12.58 -2.96 -2.77
N ALA A 101 -12.90 -3.83 -1.81
CA ALA A 101 -13.15 -5.24 -2.07
C ALA A 101 -14.40 -5.48 -2.94
N ARG A 102 -15.41 -4.61 -2.86
CA ARG A 102 -16.59 -4.64 -3.74
C ARG A 102 -16.26 -4.16 -5.14
N GLU A 103 -15.49 -3.09 -5.24
CA GLU A 103 -15.15 -2.44 -6.50
C GLU A 103 -14.11 -3.22 -7.32
N GLN A 104 -13.18 -3.90 -6.63
CA GLN A 104 -12.08 -4.66 -7.22
C GLN A 104 -11.28 -3.89 -8.28
N PRO A 105 -10.74 -2.69 -7.97
CA PRO A 105 -10.01 -1.87 -8.95
C PRO A 105 -8.74 -2.56 -9.48
N PHE A 106 -8.18 -3.49 -8.70
CA PHE A 106 -7.08 -4.36 -9.08
C PHE A 106 -7.12 -5.68 -8.29
N GLY A 107 -6.48 -6.71 -8.85
CA GLY A 107 -6.34 -8.00 -8.19
C GLY A 107 -5.08 -8.06 -7.33
N PHE A 108 -5.22 -8.45 -6.06
CA PHE A 108 -4.08 -8.82 -5.23
C PHE A 108 -3.62 -10.25 -5.57
N LEU A 109 -2.42 -10.38 -6.13
CA LEU A 109 -1.89 -11.67 -6.58
C LEU A 109 -0.97 -12.34 -5.56
N ALA A 110 -0.16 -11.56 -4.85
CA ALA A 110 0.74 -12.03 -3.82
C ALA A 110 0.90 -10.99 -2.72
N MET A 111 1.02 -11.46 -1.48
CA MET A 111 1.49 -10.69 -0.34
C MET A 111 2.78 -11.35 0.12
N GLU A 112 3.89 -10.96 -0.49
CA GLU A 112 5.20 -11.52 -0.14
C GLU A 112 5.61 -11.04 1.26
N ASP A 113 6.20 -11.92 2.05
CA ASP A 113 6.85 -11.57 3.31
C ASP A 113 8.31 -12.00 3.25
N ASP A 114 9.20 -11.09 3.62
CA ASP A 114 10.64 -11.35 3.64
C ASP A 114 11.02 -11.99 4.98
N THR A 115 11.35 -13.29 4.92
CA THR A 115 12.04 -13.94 6.04
C THR A 115 13.53 -13.65 5.96
N ILE A 116 13.97 -12.60 6.66
CA ILE A 116 15.39 -12.25 6.75
C ILE A 116 16.13 -13.29 7.59
N GLY A 117 17.08 -14.01 7.00
CA GLY A 117 17.98 -14.93 7.68
C GLY A 117 19.28 -14.24 8.11
N TYR A 118 19.74 -14.51 9.33
CA TYR A 118 21.03 -14.03 9.85
C TYR A 118 21.96 -15.20 10.17
N THR A 119 23.26 -14.99 10.04
CA THR A 119 24.28 -15.91 10.56
C THR A 119 24.29 -15.84 12.10
N THR A 120 24.48 -16.97 12.78
CA THR A 120 24.46 -17.08 14.25
C THR A 120 25.49 -16.21 14.96
N SER A 121 26.50 -15.71 14.25
CA SER A 121 27.54 -14.84 14.82
C SER A 121 27.10 -13.37 14.95
N TYR A 122 25.96 -12.98 14.37
CA TYR A 122 25.46 -11.61 14.45
C TYR A 122 24.34 -11.52 15.49
N GLN A 123 24.60 -10.74 16.53
CA GLN A 123 23.61 -10.31 17.50
C GLN A 123 22.98 -9.02 16.96
N GLY A 124 21.67 -8.96 16.99
CA GLY A 124 20.95 -7.79 16.54
C GLY A 124 19.55 -7.74 17.14
N PRO A 125 18.81 -6.68 16.83
CA PRO A 125 17.43 -6.49 17.24
C PRO A 125 16.55 -7.69 16.89
N THR A 126 16.01 -8.34 17.92
CA THR A 126 14.93 -9.30 17.74
C THR A 126 13.62 -8.53 17.55
N LYS A 127 12.94 -8.76 16.40
CA LYS A 127 11.74 -8.04 15.92
C LYS A 127 10.73 -7.68 17.03
N PRO A 128 10.05 -6.53 16.86
CA PRO A 128 8.72 -6.61 16.25
C PRO A 128 8.57 -5.84 14.93
N PHE A 129 9.51 -4.97 14.54
CA PHE A 129 9.32 -4.07 13.40
C PHE A 129 10.22 -4.42 12.20
N SER A 130 9.63 -4.41 11.01
CA SER A 130 10.22 -4.82 9.72
C SER A 130 10.93 -3.69 8.96
N SER A 131 11.25 -2.57 9.61
CA SER A 131 11.71 -1.35 8.92
C SER A 131 13.22 -1.13 8.91
N ASN A 132 14.05 -2.08 9.37
CA ASN A 132 15.51 -1.94 9.49
C ASN A 132 15.96 -0.65 10.21
N TYR A 133 15.08 -0.01 10.99
CA TYR A 133 15.31 1.31 11.57
C TYR A 133 16.50 1.34 12.55
N ASP A 134 16.81 0.20 13.16
CA ASP A 134 17.90 0.01 14.09
C ASP A 134 19.00 -0.90 13.53
N ALA A 135 19.14 -0.99 12.20
CA ALA A 135 20.18 -1.78 11.54
C ALA A 135 21.61 -1.42 12.00
N VAL A 136 21.81 -0.22 12.56
CA VAL A 136 23.08 0.23 13.14
C VAL A 136 23.44 -0.48 14.46
N THR A 137 22.51 -1.21 15.08
CA THR A 137 22.71 -1.88 16.37
C THR A 137 23.16 -3.33 16.25
N TYR A 138 23.26 -3.86 15.02
CA TYR A 138 23.83 -5.18 14.79
C TYR A 138 25.32 -5.19 15.13
N PHE A 139 25.76 -6.23 15.84
CA PHE A 139 27.17 -6.46 16.14
C PHE A 139 27.52 -7.95 16.01
N LYS A 140 28.78 -8.23 15.73
CA LYS A 140 29.29 -9.61 15.74
C LYS A 140 29.63 -10.00 17.17
N ASP A 141 29.14 -11.15 17.62
CA ASP A 141 29.50 -11.71 18.90
C ASP A 141 30.84 -12.46 18.79
N ASP A 142 31.90 -11.84 19.31
CA ASP A 142 33.26 -12.40 19.28
C ASP A 142 33.40 -13.66 20.15
N GLU A 143 32.44 -13.97 21.04
CA GLU A 143 32.48 -15.20 21.87
C GLU A 143 32.14 -16.48 21.09
N SER A 144 31.48 -16.36 19.93
CA SER A 144 31.06 -17.50 19.11
C SER A 144 32.21 -18.22 18.38
N GLU A 145 33.39 -17.59 18.27
CA GLU A 145 34.57 -18.20 17.65
C GLU A 145 35.29 -19.23 18.56
N GLY A 146 34.93 -19.30 19.85
CA GLY A 146 35.56 -20.18 20.83
C GLY A 146 35.06 -21.63 20.84
N HIS A 147 33.99 -21.98 20.12
CA HIS A 147 33.36 -23.32 20.20
C HIS A 147 33.43 -24.16 18.92
N LEU A 148 33.98 -23.63 17.83
CA LEU A 148 34.13 -24.38 16.56
C LEU A 148 35.54 -24.96 16.32
N ARG A 149 36.39 -25.01 17.36
CA ARG A 149 37.69 -25.72 17.31
C ARG A 149 37.76 -26.87 18.31
N SER A 150 36.89 -27.87 18.15
CA SER A 150 37.24 -29.27 18.43
C SER A 150 36.19 -30.21 17.88
N ARG A 151 36.48 -30.85 16.75
CA ARG A 151 36.37 -32.29 16.48
C ARG A 151 36.75 -32.59 15.04
#